data_AF-A0A812L959-F1
#
_entry.id   AF-A0A812L959-F1
#
_cell.length_a   1.000
_cell.length_b   1.000
_cell.length_c   1.000
_cell.angle_alpha   90.00
_cell.angle_beta   90.00
_cell.angle_gamma   90.00
#
_symmetry.space_group_name_H-M   'P 1'
#
loop_
_entity.id
_entity.type
_entity.pdbx_description
1 polymer ?
#
loop_
_entity_poly.entity_id
_entity_poly.type
_entity_poly.pdbx_seq_one_letter_code
_entity_poly.pdbx_strand_id
1 'polypeptide(L)'
;ELQSVLSLDKAGTQTSSLDELAEQAERALKAARAVTARHVAAARKFAPRIRNSAAAEYAKLQKKLQRLEAELKPLRVPDPPPIDSAILAELSGRLESVETGIQEANTTLDSGDFAPDVLQKLESDLLDWLKSLASVKKAQDGLSKPAKDLGAKLPSELEPLRSRMLACKTGLDAVGLRLREVREDLRCHKMLETARARTAAAEEQLEIAVSSSTAFEEGMFEMSAAEAQRTGQQCRREADNCQGKVSQAARFAQARLGDIGHVPEKNRQSAEQELKDIQHRLDAVAKKLATVRQDVGQSEAWVLLQDVVTPVADVELQVQKALDASAPLVAASQDGQSEPQGLREAMQRMLDTEKAAALAAATARRLLAAKEREARERHQEVPAFATGLQELQARLQQAQQKLTEQRARALQGERLWQAQLVLEQVVERMPPVEAEVEQVELQCTPLGDECSPTQEQRSEAEAALSAVEQSLRDVEEAVSFARARTSAAAANAEAEQALLQVEVRIQNCRGRLFDLRCNSPLVSNEEEPPSAKRRRL
;
A
#
# COMPACT_ATOMS: atom_id res chain seq x y z
N GLU A 1 -90.56 -47.02 -4.58
CA GLU A 1 -89.65 -47.91 -3.83
C GLU A 1 -88.35 -47.22 -3.46
N LEU A 2 -87.39 -47.02 -4.36
CA LEU A 2 -86.12 -46.37 -3.96
C LEU A 2 -86.32 -44.92 -3.46
N GLN A 3 -87.21 -44.14 -4.10
CA GLN A 3 -87.60 -42.81 -3.59
C GLN A 3 -88.33 -42.86 -2.24
N SER A 4 -89.08 -43.92 -1.95
CA SER A 4 -89.75 -44.07 -0.65
C SER A 4 -88.76 -44.47 0.46
N VAL A 5 -87.76 -45.29 0.12
CA VAL A 5 -86.61 -45.57 1.01
C VAL A 5 -85.84 -44.28 1.30
N LEU A 6 -85.52 -43.51 0.26
CA LEU A 6 -84.79 -42.24 0.40
C LEU A 6 -85.57 -41.15 1.16
N SER A 7 -86.91 -41.15 1.11
CA SER A 7 -87.73 -40.21 1.90
C SER A 7 -87.83 -40.62 3.37
N LEU A 8 -87.85 -41.92 3.66
CA LEU A 8 -87.89 -42.45 5.04
C LEU A 8 -86.53 -42.34 5.74
N ASP A 9 -85.43 -42.56 5.01
CA ASP A 9 -84.06 -42.29 5.48
C ASP A 9 -83.90 -40.83 5.92
N LYS A 10 -84.38 -39.89 5.10
CA LYS A 10 -84.37 -38.45 5.44
C LYS A 10 -85.27 -38.07 6.62
N ALA A 11 -86.24 -38.91 6.98
CA ALA A 11 -87.19 -38.65 8.07
C ALA A 11 -86.74 -39.24 9.42
N GLY A 12 -85.63 -39.99 9.48
CA GLY A 12 -85.09 -40.55 10.72
C GLY A 12 -85.92 -41.69 11.34
N THR A 13 -86.72 -42.37 10.52
CA THR A 13 -87.60 -43.49 10.95
C THR A 13 -86.82 -44.74 11.38
N GLN A 14 -87.37 -45.52 12.33
CA GLN A 14 -86.72 -46.68 12.98
C GLN A 14 -86.05 -47.68 12.00
N THR A 15 -84.84 -48.11 12.36
CA THR A 15 -83.87 -48.89 11.55
C THR A 15 -84.41 -50.21 10.98
N SER A 16 -85.27 -50.93 11.71
CA SER A 16 -85.79 -52.23 11.26
C SER A 16 -86.65 -52.14 9.99
N SER A 17 -87.41 -51.06 9.84
CA SER A 17 -88.24 -50.83 8.63
C SER A 17 -87.40 -50.46 7.40
N LEU A 18 -86.22 -49.89 7.63
CA LEU A 18 -85.32 -49.39 6.58
C LEU A 18 -84.56 -50.53 5.91
N ASP A 19 -84.10 -51.52 6.68
CA ASP A 19 -83.43 -52.72 6.16
C ASP A 19 -84.34 -53.55 5.25
N GLU A 20 -85.59 -53.77 5.69
CA GLU A 20 -86.60 -54.49 4.89
C GLU A 20 -86.87 -53.76 3.56
N LEU A 21 -87.01 -52.43 3.61
CA LEU A 21 -87.21 -51.59 2.44
C LEU A 21 -85.99 -51.55 1.53
N ALA A 22 -84.76 -51.55 2.08
CA ALA A 22 -83.53 -51.57 1.32
C ALA A 22 -83.31 -52.92 0.61
N GLU A 23 -83.63 -54.04 1.28
CA GLU A 23 -83.68 -55.35 0.64
C GLU A 23 -84.71 -55.40 -0.49
N GLN A 24 -85.91 -54.87 -0.25
CA GLN A 24 -86.98 -54.83 -1.24
C GLN A 24 -86.56 -53.99 -2.46
N ALA A 25 -85.95 -52.84 -2.23
CA ALA A 25 -85.40 -52.00 -3.29
C ALA A 25 -84.25 -52.69 -4.04
N GLU A 26 -83.39 -53.49 -3.39
CA GLU A 26 -82.35 -54.26 -4.09
C GLU A 26 -82.94 -55.37 -4.96
N ARG A 27 -83.94 -56.10 -4.42
CA ARG A 27 -84.67 -57.12 -5.18
C ARG A 27 -85.32 -56.49 -6.42
N ALA A 28 -85.94 -55.32 -6.26
CA ALA A 28 -86.52 -54.56 -7.36
C ALA A 28 -85.45 -54.09 -8.37
N LEU A 29 -84.29 -53.66 -7.90
CA LEU A 29 -83.18 -53.21 -8.76
C LEU A 29 -82.57 -54.38 -9.55
N LYS A 30 -82.36 -55.54 -8.92
CA LYS A 30 -81.95 -56.80 -9.57
C LYS A 30 -82.99 -57.25 -10.61
N ALA A 31 -84.27 -57.21 -10.26
CA ALA A 31 -85.36 -57.54 -11.18
C ALA A 31 -85.39 -56.59 -12.38
N ALA A 32 -85.30 -55.27 -12.15
CA ALA A 32 -85.27 -54.25 -13.20
C ALA A 32 -84.05 -54.42 -14.12
N ARG A 33 -82.89 -54.81 -13.60
CA ARG A 33 -81.70 -55.14 -14.41
C ARG A 33 -81.90 -56.37 -15.26
N ALA A 34 -82.44 -57.44 -14.70
CA ALA A 34 -82.73 -58.67 -15.44
C ALA A 34 -83.71 -58.40 -16.59
N VAL A 35 -84.77 -57.62 -16.32
CA VAL A 35 -85.75 -57.18 -17.32
C VAL A 35 -85.09 -56.30 -18.40
N THR A 36 -84.31 -55.30 -18.00
CA THR A 36 -83.60 -54.40 -18.93
C THR A 36 -82.61 -55.19 -19.81
N ALA A 37 -81.87 -56.15 -19.24
CA ALA A 37 -80.93 -57.00 -19.99
C ALA A 37 -81.65 -57.89 -21.01
N ARG A 38 -82.79 -58.49 -20.63
CA ARG A 38 -83.65 -59.25 -21.56
C ARG A 38 -84.15 -58.37 -22.71
N HIS A 39 -84.60 -57.15 -22.41
CA HIS A 39 -85.05 -56.22 -23.43
C HIS A 39 -83.93 -55.71 -24.34
N VAL A 40 -82.73 -55.47 -23.83
CA VAL A 40 -81.54 -55.17 -24.65
C VAL A 40 -81.22 -56.34 -25.59
N ALA A 41 -81.30 -57.58 -25.11
CA ALA A 41 -81.08 -58.77 -25.94
C ALA A 41 -82.18 -58.93 -27.02
N ALA A 42 -83.44 -58.68 -26.68
CA ALA A 42 -84.55 -58.70 -27.63
C ALA A 42 -84.43 -57.57 -28.67
N ALA A 43 -84.04 -56.36 -28.25
CA ALA A 43 -83.84 -55.19 -29.10
C ALA A 43 -82.83 -55.43 -30.24
N ARG A 44 -81.86 -56.34 -30.03
CA ARG A 44 -80.86 -56.71 -31.04
C ARG A 44 -81.44 -57.44 -32.26
N LYS A 45 -82.65 -58.00 -32.16
CA LYS A 45 -83.35 -58.74 -33.24
C LYS A 45 -84.14 -57.83 -34.19
N PHE A 46 -84.32 -56.54 -33.87
CA PHE A 46 -85.05 -55.60 -34.72
C PHE A 46 -84.17 -54.98 -35.81
N ALA A 47 -84.82 -54.36 -36.80
CA ALA A 47 -84.17 -53.61 -37.87
C ALA A 47 -83.28 -52.46 -37.32
N PRO A 48 -82.22 -52.05 -38.03
CA PRO A 48 -81.16 -51.19 -37.50
C PRO A 48 -81.64 -49.86 -36.89
N ARG A 49 -82.62 -49.18 -37.51
CA ARG A 49 -83.17 -47.91 -36.98
C ARG A 49 -83.83 -48.10 -35.62
N ILE A 50 -84.66 -49.13 -35.47
CA ILE A 50 -85.39 -49.43 -34.23
C ILE A 50 -84.41 -49.94 -33.17
N ARG A 51 -83.45 -50.78 -33.56
CA ARG A 51 -82.39 -51.28 -32.68
C ARG A 51 -81.57 -50.15 -32.06
N ASN A 52 -81.17 -49.14 -32.84
CA ASN A 52 -80.36 -48.03 -32.36
C ASN A 52 -81.12 -47.11 -31.39
N SER A 53 -82.40 -46.82 -31.69
CA SER A 53 -83.27 -46.06 -30.79
C SER A 53 -83.50 -46.79 -29.47
N ALA A 54 -83.82 -48.09 -29.53
CA ALA A 54 -83.99 -48.93 -28.35
C ALA A 54 -82.70 -49.03 -27.51
N ALA A 55 -81.53 -49.18 -28.15
CA ALA A 55 -80.25 -49.24 -27.46
C ALA A 55 -79.94 -47.94 -26.68
N ALA A 56 -80.27 -46.77 -27.24
CA ALA A 56 -80.07 -45.48 -26.56
C ALA A 56 -80.96 -45.35 -25.32
N GLU A 57 -82.24 -45.74 -25.40
CA GLU A 57 -83.16 -45.71 -24.25
C GLU A 57 -82.78 -46.73 -23.17
N TYR A 58 -82.38 -47.95 -23.56
CA TYR A 58 -81.89 -48.93 -22.59
C TYR A 58 -80.56 -48.53 -21.95
N ALA A 59 -79.67 -47.82 -22.66
CA ALA A 59 -78.46 -47.26 -22.07
C ALA A 59 -78.77 -46.17 -21.02
N LYS A 60 -79.77 -45.31 -21.27
CA LYS A 60 -80.27 -44.35 -20.26
C LYS A 60 -80.83 -45.06 -19.03
N LEU A 61 -81.63 -46.12 -19.22
CA LEU A 61 -82.15 -46.97 -18.15
C LEU A 61 -81.02 -47.66 -17.35
N GLN A 62 -80.01 -48.20 -18.03
CA GLN A 62 -78.84 -48.80 -17.37
C GLN A 62 -78.06 -47.79 -16.52
N LYS A 63 -77.83 -46.56 -17.03
CA LYS A 63 -77.20 -45.49 -16.23
C LYS A 63 -78.05 -45.10 -15.02
N LYS A 64 -79.38 -45.03 -15.16
CA LYS A 64 -80.30 -44.78 -14.02
C LYS A 64 -80.22 -45.91 -12.99
N LEU A 65 -80.23 -47.17 -13.42
CA LEU A 65 -80.09 -48.33 -12.53
C LEU A 65 -78.71 -48.43 -11.87
N GLN A 66 -77.65 -47.92 -12.51
CA GLN A 66 -76.32 -47.80 -11.90
C GLN A 66 -76.28 -46.69 -10.85
N ARG A 67 -76.89 -45.53 -11.12
CA ARG A 67 -77.03 -44.44 -10.12
C ARG A 67 -77.85 -44.88 -8.92
N LEU A 68 -78.99 -45.51 -9.15
CA LEU A 68 -79.84 -46.05 -8.09
C LEU A 68 -79.14 -47.14 -7.27
N GLU A 69 -78.30 -47.97 -7.89
CA GLU A 69 -77.48 -48.94 -7.15
C GLU A 69 -76.42 -48.22 -6.31
N ALA A 70 -75.77 -47.20 -6.87
CA ALA A 70 -74.81 -46.41 -6.12
C ALA A 70 -75.46 -45.66 -4.93
N GLU A 71 -76.73 -45.25 -5.06
CA GLU A 71 -77.52 -44.63 -3.98
C GLU A 71 -78.05 -45.65 -2.96
N LEU A 72 -78.40 -46.86 -3.40
CA LEU A 72 -78.90 -47.92 -2.52
C LEU A 72 -77.77 -48.60 -1.73
N LYS A 73 -76.59 -48.76 -2.33
CA LYS A 73 -75.45 -49.45 -1.73
C LYS A 73 -75.08 -48.92 -0.33
N PRO A 74 -74.98 -47.60 -0.07
CA PRO A 74 -74.68 -47.07 1.27
C PRO A 74 -75.80 -47.28 2.29
N LEU A 75 -77.05 -47.53 1.87
CA LEU A 75 -78.19 -47.75 2.77
C LEU A 75 -78.28 -49.20 3.29
N ARG A 76 -77.52 -50.13 2.70
CA ARG A 76 -77.44 -51.54 3.14
C ARG A 76 -76.21 -51.83 3.98
N VAL A 77 -75.38 -50.82 4.17
CA VAL A 77 -74.22 -50.95 5.00
C VAL A 77 -74.70 -50.78 6.43
N PRO A 78 -74.61 -51.83 7.28
CA PRO A 78 -74.98 -51.68 8.68
C PRO A 78 -74.18 -50.52 9.27
N ASP A 79 -74.84 -49.69 10.09
CA ASP A 79 -74.17 -48.60 10.77
C ASP A 79 -72.93 -49.16 11.46
N PRO A 80 -71.76 -48.48 11.32
CA PRO A 80 -70.57 -48.92 12.01
C PRO A 80 -70.87 -48.99 13.51
N PRO A 81 -70.31 -49.99 14.24
CA PRO A 81 -70.53 -50.09 15.66
C PRO A 81 -70.18 -48.77 16.35
N PRO A 82 -70.95 -48.36 17.38
CA PRO A 82 -70.65 -47.16 18.13
C PRO A 82 -69.21 -47.23 18.64
N ILE A 83 -68.48 -46.14 18.51
CA ILE A 83 -67.09 -46.08 18.97
C ILE A 83 -67.12 -46.03 20.49
N ASP A 84 -66.22 -46.79 21.12
CA ASP A 84 -66.05 -46.72 22.57
C ASP A 84 -65.67 -45.29 22.99
N SER A 85 -66.51 -44.69 23.84
CA SER A 85 -66.33 -43.33 24.33
C SER A 85 -65.04 -43.18 25.13
N ALA A 86 -64.53 -44.25 25.75
CA ALA A 86 -63.25 -44.26 26.45
C ALA A 86 -62.07 -44.04 25.49
N ILE A 87 -62.11 -44.67 24.31
CA ILE A 87 -61.06 -44.51 23.28
C ILE A 87 -61.10 -43.08 22.72
N LEU A 88 -62.29 -42.53 22.48
CA LEU A 88 -62.43 -41.15 22.02
C LEU A 88 -61.91 -40.15 23.06
N ALA A 89 -62.20 -40.37 24.35
CA ALA A 89 -61.69 -39.54 25.44
C ALA A 89 -60.17 -39.61 25.54
N GLU A 90 -59.56 -40.81 25.41
CA GLU A 90 -58.11 -40.98 25.40
C GLU A 90 -57.46 -40.21 24.23
N LEU A 91 -57.97 -40.38 23.00
CA LEU A 91 -57.45 -39.67 21.84
C LEU A 91 -57.63 -38.15 21.96
N SER A 92 -58.75 -37.69 22.53
CA SER A 92 -58.99 -36.28 22.83
C SER A 92 -57.95 -35.74 23.82
N GLY A 93 -57.72 -36.41 24.96
CA GLY A 93 -56.74 -35.97 25.96
C GLY A 93 -55.31 -35.91 25.41
N ARG A 94 -54.95 -36.81 24.50
CA ARG A 94 -53.66 -36.76 23.78
C ARG A 94 -53.56 -35.58 22.83
N LEU A 95 -54.65 -35.21 22.15
CA LEU A 95 -54.69 -33.99 21.33
C LEU A 95 -54.61 -32.74 22.19
N GLU A 96 -55.28 -32.70 23.34
CA GLU A 96 -55.20 -31.58 24.30
C GLU A 96 -53.76 -31.35 24.75
N SER A 97 -53.03 -32.41 25.08
CA SER A 97 -51.61 -32.32 25.44
C SER A 97 -50.73 -31.78 24.31
N VAL A 98 -51.05 -32.08 23.04
CA VAL A 98 -50.35 -31.50 21.88
C VAL A 98 -50.74 -30.03 21.68
N GLU A 99 -52.02 -29.68 21.88
CA GLU A 99 -52.51 -28.29 21.78
C GLU A 99 -51.86 -27.40 22.84
N THR A 100 -51.76 -27.85 24.09
CA THR A 100 -51.05 -27.13 25.15
C THR A 100 -49.57 -26.99 24.84
N GLY A 101 -48.93 -28.04 24.32
CA GLY A 101 -47.54 -27.97 23.87
C GLY A 101 -47.31 -26.95 22.75
N ILE A 102 -48.21 -26.90 21.75
CA ILE A 102 -48.18 -25.87 20.70
C ILE A 102 -48.31 -24.46 21.30
N GLN A 103 -49.20 -24.26 22.28
CA GLN A 103 -49.38 -22.97 22.95
C GLN A 103 -48.12 -22.58 23.73
N GLU A 104 -47.59 -23.49 24.55
CA GLU A 104 -46.34 -23.30 25.29
C GLU A 104 -45.18 -22.93 24.34
N ALA A 105 -45.01 -23.68 23.25
CA ALA A 105 -43.97 -23.41 22.26
C ALA A 105 -44.12 -22.03 21.61
N ASN A 106 -45.34 -21.63 21.27
CA ASN A 106 -45.58 -20.28 20.75
C ASN A 106 -45.26 -19.22 21.80
N THR A 107 -45.65 -19.42 23.06
CA THR A 107 -45.31 -18.47 24.14
C THR A 107 -43.80 -18.35 24.36
N THR A 108 -43.05 -19.45 24.24
CA THR A 108 -41.58 -19.44 24.30
C THR A 108 -40.97 -18.72 23.10
N LEU A 109 -41.50 -18.94 21.89
CA LEU A 109 -41.02 -18.24 20.69
C LEU A 109 -41.39 -16.74 20.70
N ASP A 110 -42.51 -16.37 21.32
CA ASP A 110 -42.98 -14.98 21.45
C ASP A 110 -42.27 -14.22 22.57
N SER A 111 -41.77 -14.92 23.60
CA SER A 111 -41.02 -14.27 24.70
C SER A 111 -39.67 -13.71 24.25
N GLY A 112 -39.14 -14.18 23.11
CA GLY A 112 -37.82 -13.79 22.59
C GLY A 112 -36.65 -14.42 23.34
N ASP A 113 -36.89 -15.35 24.28
CA ASP A 113 -35.83 -16.09 24.95
C ASP A 113 -35.30 -17.21 24.05
N PHE A 114 -34.20 -16.89 23.38
CA PHE A 114 -33.58 -17.75 22.39
C PHE A 114 -32.29 -18.40 22.88
N ALA A 115 -32.20 -18.67 24.18
CA ALA A 115 -31.11 -19.47 24.72
C ALA A 115 -30.99 -20.82 23.98
N PRO A 116 -29.76 -21.28 23.67
CA PRO A 116 -29.55 -22.49 22.87
C PRO A 116 -30.17 -23.73 23.50
N ASP A 117 -30.16 -23.83 24.83
CA ASP A 117 -30.75 -24.95 25.56
C ASP A 117 -32.28 -24.95 25.48
N VAL A 118 -32.90 -23.77 25.47
CA VAL A 118 -34.35 -23.60 25.33
C VAL A 118 -34.80 -24.03 23.94
N LEU A 119 -34.10 -23.60 22.89
CA LEU A 119 -34.42 -23.99 21.51
C LEU A 119 -34.22 -25.49 21.29
N GLN A 120 -33.15 -26.07 21.83
CA GLN A 120 -32.90 -27.51 21.72
C GLN A 120 -33.97 -28.32 22.45
N LYS A 121 -34.41 -27.86 23.63
CA LYS A 121 -35.54 -28.47 24.33
C LYS A 121 -36.82 -28.39 23.49
N LEU A 122 -37.12 -27.23 22.92
CA LEU A 122 -38.29 -27.04 22.07
C LEU A 122 -38.29 -27.96 20.84
N GLU A 123 -37.13 -28.23 20.26
CA GLU A 123 -36.99 -29.20 19.17
C GLU A 123 -37.28 -30.63 19.59
N SER A 124 -36.80 -31.02 20.77
CA SER A 124 -37.10 -32.33 21.35
C SER A 124 -38.60 -32.47 21.60
N ASP A 125 -39.21 -31.46 22.24
CA ASP A 125 -40.64 -31.45 22.57
C ASP A 125 -41.49 -31.49 21.29
N LEU A 126 -41.12 -30.72 20.25
CA LEU A 126 -41.77 -30.76 18.93
C LEU A 126 -41.75 -32.15 18.30
N LEU A 127 -40.62 -32.86 18.36
CA LEU A 127 -40.52 -34.22 17.84
C LEU A 127 -41.41 -35.19 18.60
N ASP A 128 -41.53 -35.04 19.92
CA ASP A 128 -42.38 -35.89 20.74
C ASP A 128 -43.88 -35.60 20.52
N TRP A 129 -44.26 -34.34 20.33
CA TRP A 129 -45.63 -33.97 19.92
C TRP A 129 -45.97 -34.50 18.53
N LEU A 130 -45.04 -34.45 17.57
CA LEU A 130 -45.24 -35.05 16.24
C LEU A 130 -45.43 -36.56 16.30
N LYS A 131 -44.65 -37.28 17.14
CA LYS A 131 -44.85 -38.72 17.38
C LYS A 131 -46.20 -39.00 18.02
N SER A 132 -46.61 -38.20 19.01
CA SER A 132 -47.91 -38.32 19.66
C SER A 132 -49.04 -38.14 18.66
N LEU A 133 -49.01 -37.06 17.85
CA LEU A 133 -49.99 -36.79 16.80
C LEU A 133 -50.04 -37.91 15.74
N ALA A 134 -48.89 -38.45 15.32
CA ALA A 134 -48.82 -39.56 14.37
C ALA A 134 -49.50 -40.83 14.91
N SER A 135 -49.35 -41.10 16.21
CA SER A 135 -50.02 -42.24 16.84
C SER A 135 -51.52 -42.02 17.04
N VAL A 136 -51.98 -40.79 17.34
CA VAL A 136 -53.41 -40.43 17.36
C VAL A 136 -54.02 -40.63 15.98
N LYS A 137 -53.33 -40.16 14.93
CA LYS A 137 -53.74 -40.38 13.54
C LYS A 137 -53.86 -41.87 13.21
N LYS A 138 -52.88 -42.68 13.60
CA LYS A 138 -52.90 -44.14 13.38
C LYS A 138 -54.09 -44.81 14.09
N ALA A 139 -54.40 -44.39 15.32
CA ALA A 139 -55.56 -44.88 16.05
C ALA A 139 -56.89 -44.46 15.39
N GLN A 140 -57.01 -43.18 14.99
CA GLN A 140 -58.16 -42.67 14.24
C GLN A 140 -58.35 -43.43 12.92
N ASP A 141 -57.26 -43.68 12.18
CA ASP A 141 -57.31 -44.45 10.93
C ASP A 141 -57.82 -45.87 11.19
N GLY A 142 -57.39 -46.50 12.28
CA GLY A 142 -57.90 -47.79 12.77
C GLY A 142 -59.40 -47.76 13.06
N LEU A 143 -59.90 -46.72 13.74
CA LEU A 143 -61.33 -46.52 14.01
C LEU A 143 -62.14 -46.23 12.74
N SER A 144 -61.53 -45.58 11.75
CA SER A 144 -62.18 -45.25 10.46
C SER A 144 -62.21 -46.43 9.48
N LYS A 145 -61.35 -47.44 9.69
CA LYS A 145 -61.16 -48.55 8.76
C LYS A 145 -62.44 -49.40 8.55
N PRO A 146 -63.19 -49.79 9.61
CA PRO A 146 -64.45 -50.53 9.43
C PRO A 146 -65.45 -49.78 8.57
N ALA A 147 -65.60 -48.47 8.81
CA ALA A 147 -66.50 -47.62 8.02
C ALA A 147 -66.05 -47.52 6.54
N LYS A 148 -64.74 -47.40 6.28
CA LYS A 148 -64.18 -47.37 4.91
C LYS A 148 -64.36 -48.70 4.18
N ASP A 149 -64.07 -49.82 4.83
CA ASP A 149 -64.16 -51.16 4.24
C ASP A 149 -65.61 -51.52 3.89
N LEU A 150 -66.55 -51.01 4.69
CA LEU A 150 -67.98 -51.16 4.49
C LEU A 150 -68.59 -50.14 3.51
N GLY A 151 -67.86 -49.06 3.16
CA GLY A 151 -68.40 -47.96 2.36
C GLY A 151 -69.44 -47.11 3.10
N ALA A 152 -69.46 -47.20 4.43
CA ALA A 152 -70.31 -46.39 5.30
C ALA A 152 -69.80 -44.94 5.38
N LYS A 153 -70.68 -44.02 5.77
CA LYS A 153 -70.25 -42.69 6.20
C LYS A 153 -69.37 -42.82 7.45
N LEU A 154 -68.37 -41.94 7.56
CA LEU A 154 -67.57 -41.87 8.76
C LEU A 154 -68.48 -41.54 9.96
N PRO A 155 -68.27 -42.15 11.13
CA PRO A 155 -68.96 -41.77 12.36
C PRO A 155 -68.82 -40.26 12.60
N SER A 156 -69.94 -39.56 12.80
CA SER A 156 -69.96 -38.12 13.03
C SER A 156 -69.15 -37.71 14.27
N GLU A 157 -69.00 -38.64 15.23
CA GLU A 157 -68.19 -38.48 16.45
C GLU A 157 -66.68 -38.33 16.15
N LEU A 158 -66.19 -38.79 14.99
CA LEU A 158 -64.78 -38.67 14.59
C LEU A 158 -64.44 -37.34 13.90
N GLU A 159 -65.42 -36.61 13.39
CA GLU A 159 -65.19 -35.31 12.73
C GLU A 159 -64.58 -34.23 13.65
N PRO A 160 -65.02 -34.03 14.91
CA PRO A 160 -64.35 -33.10 15.82
C PRO A 160 -62.90 -33.53 16.11
N LEU A 161 -62.63 -34.83 16.25
CA LEU A 161 -61.27 -35.34 16.45
C LEU A 161 -60.39 -35.07 15.22
N ARG A 162 -60.94 -35.26 14.02
CA ARG A 162 -60.25 -35.04 12.75
C ARG A 162 -59.90 -33.57 12.53
N SER A 163 -60.84 -32.68 12.79
CA SER A 163 -60.62 -31.22 12.66
C SER A 163 -59.56 -30.73 13.64
N ARG A 164 -59.62 -31.17 14.91
CA ARG A 164 -58.58 -30.90 15.91
C ARG A 164 -57.21 -31.45 15.51
N MET A 165 -57.14 -32.70 15.06
CA MET A 165 -55.88 -33.29 14.57
C MET A 165 -55.26 -32.48 13.42
N LEU A 166 -56.08 -31.99 12.47
CA LEU A 166 -55.61 -31.13 11.38
C LEU A 166 -55.11 -29.76 11.90
N ALA A 167 -55.81 -29.18 12.88
CA ALA A 167 -55.39 -27.96 13.55
C ALA A 167 -54.07 -28.15 14.30
N CYS A 168 -53.92 -29.23 15.09
CA CYS A 168 -52.66 -29.57 15.75
C CYS A 168 -51.53 -29.77 14.76
N LYS A 169 -51.78 -30.48 13.65
CA LYS A 169 -50.78 -30.67 12.60
C LYS A 169 -50.30 -29.34 12.03
N THR A 170 -51.24 -28.48 11.65
CA THR A 170 -50.95 -27.15 11.10
C THR A 170 -50.21 -26.29 12.12
N GLY A 171 -50.58 -26.37 13.40
CA GLY A 171 -49.91 -25.69 14.50
C GLY A 171 -48.47 -26.17 14.73
N LEU A 172 -48.22 -27.50 14.75
CA LEU A 172 -46.88 -28.05 14.87
C LEU A 172 -46.01 -27.70 13.64
N ASP A 173 -46.57 -27.77 12.43
CA ASP A 173 -45.87 -27.36 11.20
C ASP A 173 -45.48 -25.87 11.26
N ALA A 174 -46.37 -25.01 11.78
CA ALA A 174 -46.10 -23.58 12.00
C ALA A 174 -45.02 -23.35 13.08
N VAL A 175 -45.10 -24.03 14.22
CA VAL A 175 -44.07 -23.97 15.28
C VAL A 175 -42.72 -24.41 14.72
N GLY A 176 -42.68 -25.51 13.97
CA GLY A 176 -41.45 -26.01 13.34
C GLY A 176 -40.87 -25.10 12.26
N LEU A 177 -41.70 -24.31 11.58
CA LEU A 177 -41.24 -23.27 10.66
C LEU A 177 -40.64 -22.09 11.44
N ARG A 178 -41.37 -21.56 12.43
CA ARG A 178 -40.89 -20.45 13.29
C ARG A 178 -39.58 -20.79 14.00
N LEU A 179 -39.47 -22.01 14.53
CA LEU A 179 -38.27 -22.48 15.21
C LEU A 179 -37.05 -22.50 14.27
N ARG A 180 -37.24 -22.92 13.01
CA ARG A 180 -36.18 -22.86 11.99
C ARG A 180 -35.78 -21.43 11.67
N GLU A 181 -36.74 -20.53 11.47
CA GLU A 181 -36.47 -19.11 11.23
C GLU A 181 -35.69 -18.48 12.38
N VAL A 182 -36.10 -18.70 13.63
CA VAL A 182 -35.39 -18.20 14.83
C VAL A 182 -33.95 -18.72 14.89
N ARG A 183 -33.71 -20.00 14.56
CA ARG A 183 -32.34 -20.56 14.52
C ARG A 183 -31.48 -19.92 13.44
N GLU A 184 -32.04 -19.66 12.27
CA GLU A 184 -31.34 -19.00 11.17
C GLU A 184 -31.03 -17.53 11.51
N ASP A 185 -31.98 -16.83 12.13
CA ASP A 185 -31.83 -15.46 12.64
C ASP A 185 -30.68 -15.40 13.67
N LEU A 186 -30.65 -16.30 14.65
CA LEU A 186 -29.56 -16.41 15.64
C LEU A 186 -28.21 -16.74 15.02
N ARG A 187 -28.18 -17.65 14.05
CA ARG A 187 -26.94 -18.01 13.35
C ARG A 187 -26.38 -16.81 12.61
N CYS A 188 -27.24 -16.05 11.93
CA CYS A 188 -26.87 -14.81 11.26
C CYS A 188 -26.36 -13.77 12.26
N HIS A 189 -27.04 -13.60 13.40
CA HIS A 189 -26.64 -12.66 14.44
C HIS A 189 -25.25 -12.99 15.02
N LYS A 190 -25.01 -14.25 15.41
CA LYS A 190 -23.71 -14.71 15.93
C LYS A 190 -22.56 -14.53 14.92
N MET A 191 -22.85 -14.74 13.63
CA MET A 191 -21.88 -14.49 12.55
C MET A 191 -21.49 -13.01 12.50
N LEU A 192 -22.47 -12.10 12.52
CA LEU A 192 -22.25 -10.66 12.50
C LEU A 192 -21.55 -10.18 13.77
N GLU A 193 -21.95 -10.68 14.93
CA GLU A 193 -21.30 -10.42 16.23
C GLU A 193 -19.81 -10.82 16.19
N THR A 194 -19.49 -12.01 15.67
CA THR A 194 -18.10 -12.46 15.51
C THR A 194 -17.32 -11.56 14.56
N ALA A 195 -17.92 -11.13 13.45
CA ALA A 195 -17.28 -10.21 12.50
C ALA A 195 -17.00 -8.84 13.15
N ARG A 196 -17.96 -8.31 13.91
CA ARG A 196 -17.84 -7.05 14.66
C ARG A 196 -16.73 -7.15 15.72
N ALA A 197 -16.72 -8.22 16.52
CA ALA A 197 -15.70 -8.43 17.55
C ALA A 197 -14.28 -8.52 16.96
N ARG A 198 -14.09 -9.21 15.84
CA ARG A 198 -12.79 -9.26 15.13
C ARG A 198 -12.37 -7.91 14.58
N THR A 199 -13.33 -7.13 14.09
CA THR A 199 -13.08 -5.78 13.57
C THR A 199 -12.69 -4.82 14.70
N ALA A 200 -13.41 -4.85 15.82
CA ALA A 200 -13.09 -4.09 17.01
C ALA A 200 -11.68 -4.42 17.55
N ALA A 201 -11.31 -5.70 17.58
CA ALA A 201 -9.95 -6.10 17.98
C ALA A 201 -8.85 -5.61 17.01
N ALA A 202 -9.16 -5.43 15.73
CA ALA A 202 -8.23 -4.83 14.77
C ALA A 202 -8.10 -3.31 14.96
N GLU A 203 -9.21 -2.64 15.26
CA GLU A 203 -9.24 -1.20 15.57
C GLU A 203 -8.51 -0.87 16.89
N GLU A 204 -8.74 -1.64 17.95
CA GLU A 204 -8.02 -1.50 19.23
C GLU A 204 -6.51 -1.69 19.05
N GLN A 205 -6.10 -2.71 18.28
CA GLN A 205 -4.69 -2.93 18.00
C GLN A 205 -4.07 -1.82 17.12
N LEU A 206 -4.87 -1.15 16.27
CA LEU A 206 -4.43 0.03 15.54
C LEU A 206 -4.19 1.19 16.50
N GLU A 207 -5.08 1.45 17.46
CA GLU A 207 -4.90 2.51 18.47
C GLU A 207 -3.61 2.32 19.27
N ILE A 208 -3.31 1.08 19.67
CA ILE A 208 -2.02 0.74 20.30
C ILE A 208 -0.85 1.09 19.37
N ALA A 209 -0.88 0.64 18.11
CA ALA A 209 0.21 0.91 17.15
C ALA A 209 0.38 2.41 16.83
N VAL A 210 -0.71 3.19 16.78
CA VAL A 210 -0.67 4.65 16.61
C VAL A 210 -0.02 5.29 17.85
N SER A 211 -0.49 4.94 19.05
CA SER A 211 0.04 5.53 20.28
C SER A 211 1.54 5.26 20.49
N SER A 212 2.02 4.06 20.17
CA SER A 212 3.45 3.75 20.26
C SER A 212 4.27 4.47 19.21
N SER A 213 3.78 4.60 17.98
CA SER A 213 4.42 5.42 16.93
C SER A 213 4.55 6.88 17.36
N THR A 214 3.48 7.49 17.88
CA THR A 214 3.52 8.88 18.36
C THR A 214 4.50 9.04 19.53
N ALA A 215 4.48 8.13 20.50
CA ALA A 215 5.43 8.16 21.61
C ALA A 215 6.89 8.00 21.13
N PHE A 216 7.12 7.18 20.11
CA PHE A 216 8.43 7.02 19.51
C PHE A 216 8.90 8.31 18.83
N GLU A 217 8.05 8.94 18.01
CA GLU A 217 8.35 10.19 17.32
C GLU A 217 8.63 11.34 18.28
N GLU A 218 7.86 11.47 19.36
CA GLU A 218 8.08 12.52 20.37
C GLU A 218 9.36 12.27 21.19
N GLY A 219 9.65 11.00 21.53
CA GLY A 219 10.80 10.64 22.36
C GLY A 219 12.12 10.50 21.61
N MET A 220 12.12 10.35 20.28
CA MET A 220 13.31 9.92 19.53
C MET A 220 14.56 10.81 19.69
N PHE A 221 14.39 12.10 19.98
CA PHE A 221 15.50 13.04 20.15
C PHE A 221 16.13 13.01 21.55
N GLU A 222 15.39 12.52 22.53
CA GLU A 222 15.84 12.42 23.92
C GLU A 222 16.44 11.04 24.23
N MET A 223 16.10 10.04 23.41
CA MET A 223 16.56 8.65 23.56
C MET A 223 17.96 8.44 22.98
N SER A 224 18.72 7.52 23.56
CA SER A 224 19.94 7.03 22.92
C SER A 224 19.61 6.25 21.63
N ALA A 225 20.55 6.17 20.68
CA ALA A 225 20.35 5.43 19.43
C ALA A 225 19.92 3.96 19.66
N ALA A 226 20.46 3.33 20.72
CA ALA A 226 20.11 1.95 21.08
C ALA A 226 18.68 1.83 21.64
N GLU A 227 18.22 2.81 22.42
CA GLU A 227 16.85 2.85 22.94
C GLU A 227 15.87 3.17 21.82
N ALA A 228 16.16 4.16 20.98
CA ALA A 228 15.37 4.51 19.82
C ALA A 228 15.20 3.31 18.87
N GLN A 229 16.26 2.53 18.63
CA GLN A 229 16.17 1.31 17.84
C GLN A 229 15.26 0.24 18.48
N ARG A 230 15.29 0.08 19.80
CA ARG A 230 14.41 -0.86 20.51
C ARG A 230 12.94 -0.41 20.45
N THR A 231 12.69 0.88 20.63
CA THR A 231 11.33 1.45 20.55
C THR A 231 10.78 1.34 19.14
N GLY A 232 11.57 1.64 18.10
CA GLY A 232 11.16 1.44 16.71
C GLY A 232 10.83 -0.03 16.39
N GLN A 233 11.63 -0.98 16.88
CA GLN A 233 11.32 -2.41 16.76
C GLN A 233 10.00 -2.78 17.45
N GLN A 234 9.71 -2.20 18.62
CA GLN A 234 8.46 -2.44 19.33
C GLN A 234 7.27 -1.89 18.54
N CYS A 235 7.36 -0.67 18.00
CA CYS A 235 6.32 -0.07 17.16
C CYS A 235 6.04 -0.94 15.92
N ARG A 236 7.09 -1.48 15.29
CA ARG A 236 6.94 -2.42 14.16
C ARG A 236 6.22 -3.70 14.54
N ARG A 237 6.56 -4.30 15.70
CA ARG A 237 5.85 -5.50 16.19
C ARG A 237 4.37 -5.22 16.44
N GLU A 238 4.04 -4.06 16.99
CA GLU A 238 2.64 -3.67 17.23
C GLU A 238 1.89 -3.43 15.92
N ALA A 239 2.55 -2.81 14.93
CA ALA A 239 2.01 -2.68 13.58
C ALA A 239 1.81 -4.04 12.88
N ASP A 240 2.74 -4.98 13.05
CA ASP A 240 2.63 -6.36 12.53
C ASP A 240 1.48 -7.13 13.20
N ASN A 241 1.31 -6.97 14.51
CA ASN A 241 0.18 -7.53 15.24
C ASN A 241 -1.15 -6.96 14.72
N CYS A 242 -1.22 -5.65 14.50
CA CYS A 242 -2.39 -5.00 13.88
C CYS A 242 -2.67 -5.57 12.49
N GLN A 243 -1.65 -5.69 11.63
CA GLN A 243 -1.77 -6.27 10.30
C GLN A 243 -2.32 -7.71 10.35
N GLY A 244 -1.85 -8.51 11.31
CA GLY A 244 -2.35 -9.85 11.56
C GLY A 244 -3.84 -9.87 11.89
N LYS A 245 -4.31 -9.00 12.78
CA LYS A 245 -5.72 -8.86 13.16
C LYS A 245 -6.59 -8.40 11.99
N VAL A 246 -6.16 -7.36 11.27
CA VAL A 246 -6.84 -6.86 10.06
C VAL A 246 -6.99 -7.98 9.03
N SER A 247 -5.92 -8.72 8.75
CA SER A 247 -5.93 -9.82 7.77
C SER A 247 -6.88 -10.95 8.19
N GLN A 248 -6.93 -11.31 9.48
CA GLN A 248 -7.85 -12.33 9.99
C GLN A 248 -9.31 -11.89 9.93
N ALA A 249 -9.60 -10.64 10.27
CA ALA A 249 -10.94 -10.07 10.21
C ALA A 249 -11.43 -9.93 8.76
N ALA A 250 -10.57 -9.44 7.85
CA ALA A 250 -10.90 -9.27 6.43
C ALA A 250 -11.20 -10.61 5.76
N ARG A 251 -10.37 -11.63 6.00
CA ARG A 251 -10.62 -13.00 5.49
C ARG A 251 -11.93 -13.57 6.03
N PHE A 252 -12.26 -13.31 7.30
CA PHE A 252 -13.54 -13.77 7.86
C PHE A 252 -14.73 -13.07 7.21
N ALA A 253 -14.71 -11.74 7.09
CA ALA A 253 -15.78 -10.97 6.44
C ALA A 253 -15.97 -11.40 4.98
N GLN A 254 -14.87 -11.57 4.23
CA GLN A 254 -14.91 -12.03 2.85
C GLN A 254 -15.48 -13.45 2.72
N ALA A 255 -15.07 -14.39 3.59
CA ALA A 255 -15.63 -15.74 3.61
C ALA A 255 -17.14 -15.72 3.88
N ARG A 256 -17.60 -14.89 4.83
CA ARG A 256 -19.03 -14.76 5.15
C ARG A 256 -19.86 -14.10 4.07
N LEU A 257 -19.29 -13.16 3.32
CA LEU A 257 -19.94 -12.64 2.11
C LEU A 257 -20.07 -13.70 1.02
N GLY A 258 -19.07 -14.59 0.88
CA GLY A 258 -19.18 -15.76 -0.01
C GLY A 258 -20.31 -16.72 0.39
N ASP A 259 -20.52 -16.89 1.70
CA ASP A 259 -21.55 -17.77 2.26
C ASP A 259 -22.95 -17.13 2.33
N ILE A 260 -23.11 -15.85 1.97
CA ILE A 260 -24.35 -15.09 2.24
C ILE A 260 -25.59 -15.64 1.52
N GLY A 261 -25.39 -16.37 0.42
CA GLY A 261 -26.47 -17.05 -0.30
C GLY A 261 -27.21 -18.11 0.53
N HIS A 262 -26.56 -18.65 1.57
CA HIS A 262 -27.16 -19.60 2.51
C HIS A 262 -27.97 -18.93 3.63
N VAL A 263 -27.90 -17.61 3.77
CA VAL A 263 -28.72 -16.86 4.71
C VAL A 263 -30.13 -16.70 4.13
N PRO A 264 -31.20 -16.88 4.94
CA PRO A 264 -32.57 -16.67 4.50
C PRO A 264 -32.77 -15.27 3.93
N GLU A 265 -33.61 -15.17 2.91
CA GLU A 265 -33.83 -13.93 2.16
C GLU A 265 -34.25 -12.76 3.06
N LYS A 266 -35.03 -13.03 4.11
CA LYS A 266 -35.43 -12.08 5.16
C LYS A 266 -34.25 -11.32 5.78
N ASN A 267 -33.13 -12.00 6.03
CA ASN A 267 -31.96 -11.40 6.71
C ASN A 267 -30.81 -11.09 5.76
N ARG A 268 -30.83 -11.67 4.57
CA ARG A 268 -29.70 -11.65 3.63
C ARG A 268 -29.23 -10.23 3.33
N GLN A 269 -30.15 -9.33 2.98
CA GLN A 269 -29.81 -7.95 2.60
C GLN A 269 -29.18 -7.18 3.76
N SER A 270 -29.74 -7.29 4.97
CA SER A 270 -29.20 -6.63 6.17
C SER A 270 -27.81 -7.16 6.52
N ALA A 271 -27.65 -8.48 6.52
CA ALA A 271 -26.38 -9.12 6.84
C ALA A 271 -25.30 -8.84 5.77
N GLU A 272 -25.67 -8.80 4.49
CA GLU A 272 -24.77 -8.43 3.41
C GLU A 272 -24.28 -6.98 3.56
N GLN A 273 -25.19 -6.05 3.85
CA GLN A 273 -24.85 -4.65 4.05
C GLN A 273 -23.89 -4.48 5.24
N GLU A 274 -24.19 -5.08 6.38
CA GLU A 274 -23.33 -5.01 7.56
C GLU A 274 -21.93 -5.60 7.32
N LEU A 275 -21.84 -6.73 6.60
CA LEU A 275 -20.54 -7.32 6.26
C LEU A 275 -19.74 -6.42 5.31
N LYS A 276 -20.39 -5.72 4.37
CA LYS A 276 -19.74 -4.71 3.52
C LYS A 276 -19.25 -3.51 4.33
N ASP A 277 -20.05 -3.02 5.27
CA ASP A 277 -19.65 -1.95 6.18
C ASP A 277 -18.44 -2.35 7.03
N ILE A 278 -18.39 -3.60 7.50
CA ILE A 278 -17.24 -4.18 8.19
C ILE A 278 -16.00 -4.23 7.28
N GLN A 279 -16.13 -4.64 6.01
CA GLN A 279 -15.01 -4.59 5.05
C GLN A 279 -14.47 -3.18 4.87
N HIS A 280 -15.35 -2.18 4.70
CA HIS A 280 -14.94 -0.79 4.56
C HIS A 280 -14.18 -0.27 5.79
N ARG A 281 -14.61 -0.64 7.00
CA ARG A 281 -13.87 -0.30 8.23
C ARG A 281 -12.50 -0.94 8.25
N LEU A 282 -12.39 -2.22 7.90
CA LEU A 282 -11.11 -2.92 7.85
C LEU A 282 -10.15 -2.33 6.80
N ASP A 283 -10.66 -1.90 5.65
CA ASP A 283 -9.87 -1.19 4.64
C ASP A 283 -9.36 0.16 5.16
N ALA A 284 -10.17 0.88 5.95
CA ALA A 284 -9.76 2.12 6.59
C ALA A 284 -8.66 1.89 7.64
N VAL A 285 -8.79 0.83 8.46
CA VAL A 285 -7.75 0.41 9.42
C VAL A 285 -6.47 0.05 8.68
N ALA A 286 -6.55 -0.73 7.59
CA ALA A 286 -5.39 -1.11 6.78
C ALA A 286 -4.65 0.11 6.20
N LYS A 287 -5.38 1.12 5.71
CA LYS A 287 -4.80 2.37 5.20
C LYS A 287 -4.07 3.15 6.30
N LYS A 288 -4.71 3.34 7.47
CA LYS A 288 -4.08 4.01 8.61
C LYS A 288 -2.83 3.27 9.10
N LEU A 289 -2.89 1.94 9.15
CA LEU A 289 -1.75 1.11 9.51
C LEU A 289 -0.58 1.24 8.53
N ALA A 290 -0.86 1.38 7.24
CA ALA A 290 0.18 1.64 6.24
C ALA A 290 0.90 2.97 6.50
N THR A 291 0.17 4.02 6.87
CA THR A 291 0.74 5.30 7.30
C THR A 291 1.60 5.14 8.55
N VAL A 292 1.10 4.50 9.62
CA VAL A 292 1.89 4.23 10.83
C VAL A 292 3.20 3.49 10.51
N ARG A 293 3.17 2.46 9.65
CA ARG A 293 4.39 1.74 9.24
C ARG A 293 5.38 2.61 8.48
N GLN A 294 4.87 3.49 7.61
CA GLN A 294 5.70 4.44 6.89
C GLN A 294 6.36 5.41 7.86
N ASP A 295 5.61 5.99 8.80
CA ASP A 295 6.09 6.98 9.76
C ASP A 295 7.13 6.38 10.71
N VAL A 296 6.87 5.19 11.27
CA VAL A 296 7.86 4.43 12.05
C VAL A 296 9.12 4.17 11.23
N GLY A 297 8.98 3.75 9.97
CA GLY A 297 10.12 3.51 9.08
C GLY A 297 10.93 4.78 8.77
N GLN A 298 10.28 5.95 8.66
CA GLN A 298 10.95 7.24 8.48
C GLN A 298 11.69 7.67 9.75
N SER A 299 11.07 7.53 10.91
CA SER A 299 11.68 7.83 12.22
C SER A 299 12.89 6.94 12.50
N GLU A 300 12.81 5.65 12.20
CA GLU A 300 13.96 4.74 12.30
C GLU A 300 15.07 5.08 11.31
N ALA A 301 14.72 5.42 10.06
CA ALA A 301 15.72 5.87 9.09
C ALA A 301 16.46 7.11 9.60
N TRP A 302 15.74 8.08 10.17
CA TRP A 302 16.35 9.28 10.75
C TRP A 302 17.34 8.93 11.87
N VAL A 303 16.97 8.05 12.80
CA VAL A 303 17.86 7.62 13.91
C VAL A 303 19.13 6.99 13.37
N LEU A 304 19.01 6.14 12.35
CA LEU A 304 20.17 5.47 11.74
C LEU A 304 21.09 6.44 10.98
N LEU A 305 20.53 7.53 10.45
CA LEU A 305 21.25 8.57 9.71
C LEU A 305 21.93 9.61 10.61
N GLN A 306 21.50 9.76 11.86
CA GLN A 306 21.97 10.81 12.78
C GLN A 306 23.52 10.85 12.89
N ASP A 307 24.16 9.68 12.96
CA ASP A 307 25.63 9.55 13.03
C ASP A 307 26.38 10.12 11.81
N VAL A 308 25.69 10.28 10.68
CA VAL A 308 26.27 10.73 9.40
C VAL A 308 25.82 12.14 9.03
N VAL A 309 24.62 12.55 9.45
CA VAL A 309 24.11 13.90 9.23
C VAL A 309 25.07 14.94 9.79
N THR A 310 25.52 14.77 11.04
CA THR A 310 26.43 15.73 11.69
C THR A 310 27.79 15.83 10.98
N PRO A 311 28.51 14.73 10.69
CA PRO A 311 29.75 14.79 9.90
C PRO A 311 29.60 15.42 8.51
N VAL A 312 28.49 15.18 7.80
CA VAL A 312 28.26 15.80 6.48
C VAL A 312 28.03 17.30 6.63
N ALA A 313 27.24 17.73 7.64
CA ALA A 313 27.06 19.15 7.94
C ALA A 313 28.38 19.83 8.34
N ASP A 314 29.24 19.14 9.09
CA ASP A 314 30.58 19.64 9.44
C ASP A 314 31.45 19.84 8.18
N VAL A 315 31.38 18.93 7.21
CA VAL A 315 32.08 19.11 5.92
C VAL A 315 31.57 20.34 5.18
N GLU A 316 30.25 20.51 5.09
CA GLU A 316 29.64 21.67 4.45
C GLU A 316 30.09 22.98 5.11
N LEU A 317 30.14 23.01 6.45
CA LEU A 317 30.64 24.16 7.22
C LEU A 317 32.11 24.44 6.94
N GLN A 318 32.98 23.43 6.90
CA GLN A 318 34.41 23.61 6.62
C GLN A 318 34.65 24.05 5.17
N VAL A 319 33.87 23.53 4.21
CA VAL A 319 33.91 23.98 2.81
C VAL A 319 33.45 25.43 2.70
N GLN A 320 32.44 25.86 3.47
CA GLN A 320 32.04 27.26 3.52
C GLN A 320 33.16 28.15 4.08
N LYS A 321 33.86 27.73 5.13
CA LYS A 321 35.04 28.47 5.63
C LYS A 321 36.16 28.57 4.59
N ALA A 322 36.39 27.52 3.80
CA ALA A 322 37.37 27.54 2.71
C ALA A 322 36.93 28.50 1.57
N LEU A 323 35.63 28.56 1.26
CA LEU A 323 35.06 29.52 0.33
C LEU A 323 35.30 30.96 0.81
N ASP A 324 35.00 31.25 2.08
CA ASP A 324 35.19 32.58 2.66
C ASP A 324 36.68 32.96 2.70
N ALA A 325 37.56 32.02 3.05
CA ALA A 325 39.02 32.22 3.03
C ALA A 325 39.60 32.44 1.62
N SER A 326 38.91 31.95 0.58
CA SER A 326 39.31 32.15 -0.82
C SER A 326 38.91 33.51 -1.39
N ALA A 327 37.98 34.23 -0.75
CA ALA A 327 37.42 35.47 -1.29
C ALA A 327 38.48 36.54 -1.63
N PRO A 328 39.52 36.78 -0.80
CA PRO A 328 40.58 37.72 -1.14
C PRO A 328 41.40 37.29 -2.37
N LEU A 329 41.57 35.99 -2.61
CA LEU A 329 42.27 35.49 -3.81
C LEU A 329 41.46 35.71 -5.08
N VAL A 330 40.13 35.59 -4.98
CA VAL A 330 39.22 35.88 -6.09
C VAL A 330 39.23 37.39 -6.39
N ALA A 331 39.13 38.24 -5.37
CA ALA A 331 39.22 39.69 -5.52
C ALA A 331 40.56 40.11 -6.13
N ALA A 332 41.67 39.56 -5.63
CA ALA A 332 43.00 39.79 -6.18
C ALA A 332 43.14 39.41 -7.66
N SER A 333 42.52 38.29 -8.05
CA SER A 333 42.51 37.86 -9.44
C SER A 333 41.64 38.73 -10.32
N GLN A 334 40.70 39.52 -9.78
CA GLN A 334 39.81 40.39 -10.55
C GLN A 334 40.35 41.82 -10.65
N ASP A 335 40.86 42.34 -9.53
CA ASP A 335 41.28 43.75 -9.43
C ASP A 335 42.73 43.95 -9.88
N GLY A 336 43.54 42.89 -9.96
CA GLY A 336 44.97 42.96 -10.29
C GLY A 336 45.85 43.63 -9.22
N GLN A 337 45.23 44.35 -8.29
CA GLN A 337 45.84 45.10 -7.20
C GLN A 337 45.71 44.31 -5.91
N SER A 338 46.79 43.66 -5.50
CA SER A 338 46.86 43.04 -4.18
C SER A 338 48.29 43.06 -3.70
N GLU A 339 48.45 43.43 -2.44
CA GLU A 339 49.73 43.36 -1.75
C GLU A 339 50.19 41.89 -1.68
N PRO A 340 51.44 41.58 -2.06
CA PRO A 340 51.94 40.20 -2.10
C PRO A 340 51.82 39.49 -0.74
N GLN A 341 52.02 40.24 0.36
CA GLN A 341 51.88 39.69 1.71
C GLN A 341 50.43 39.28 2.00
N GLY A 342 49.45 40.11 1.60
CA GLY A 342 48.03 39.79 1.71
C GLY A 342 47.63 38.54 0.92
N LEU A 343 48.18 38.36 -0.29
CA LEU A 343 47.97 37.15 -1.10
C LEU A 343 48.52 35.90 -0.43
N ARG A 344 49.76 35.98 0.08
CA ARG A 344 50.40 34.87 0.78
C ARG A 344 49.58 34.44 2.01
N GLU A 345 49.11 35.40 2.80
CA GLU A 345 48.27 35.12 3.96
C GLU A 345 46.93 34.52 3.58
N ALA A 346 46.24 35.06 2.58
CA ALA A 346 44.96 34.53 2.09
C ALA A 346 45.12 33.10 1.55
N MET A 347 46.17 32.86 0.77
CA MET A 347 46.52 31.53 0.25
C MET A 347 46.77 30.54 1.37
N GLN A 348 47.58 30.91 2.37
CA GLN A 348 47.89 30.04 3.51
C GLN A 348 46.62 29.70 4.31
N ARG A 349 45.80 30.72 4.64
CA ARG A 349 44.51 30.52 5.34
C ARG A 349 43.57 29.61 4.56
N MET A 350 43.52 29.76 3.24
CA MET A 350 42.68 28.90 2.41
C MET A 350 43.21 27.46 2.34
N LEU A 351 44.52 27.24 2.20
CA LEU A 351 45.10 25.90 2.23
C LEU A 351 44.90 25.19 3.58
N ASP A 352 44.95 25.92 4.69
CA ASP A 352 44.73 25.34 6.02
C ASP A 352 43.26 24.96 6.24
N THR A 353 42.32 25.78 5.77
CA THR A 353 40.88 25.44 5.78
C THR A 353 40.53 24.32 4.79
N GLU A 354 41.20 24.24 3.64
CA GLU A 354 41.05 23.15 2.67
C GLU A 354 41.47 21.81 3.26
N LYS A 355 42.62 21.77 3.95
CA LYS A 355 43.08 20.55 4.64
C LYS A 355 42.08 20.10 5.70
N ALA A 356 41.55 21.03 6.49
CA ALA A 356 40.54 20.72 7.50
C ALA A 356 39.25 20.14 6.86
N ALA A 357 38.76 20.77 5.79
CA ALA A 357 37.61 20.29 5.04
C ALA A 357 37.86 18.92 4.39
N ALA A 358 39.05 18.68 3.83
CA ALA A 358 39.44 17.41 3.22
C ALA A 358 39.50 16.27 4.24
N LEU A 359 40.03 16.52 5.44
CA LEU A 359 40.06 15.56 6.54
C LEU A 359 38.64 15.23 7.04
N ALA A 360 37.79 16.25 7.22
CA ALA A 360 36.38 16.06 7.56
C ALA A 360 35.65 15.22 6.49
N ALA A 361 35.88 15.52 5.21
CA ALA A 361 35.27 14.84 4.08
C ALA A 361 35.70 13.36 3.99
N ALA A 362 36.96 13.06 4.29
CA ALA A 362 37.45 11.69 4.35
C ALA A 362 36.78 10.89 5.49
N THR A 363 36.57 11.52 6.64
CA THR A 363 35.86 10.91 7.78
C THR A 363 34.38 10.65 7.45
N ALA A 364 33.67 11.66 6.93
CA ALA A 364 32.27 11.53 6.53
C ALA A 364 32.07 10.44 5.45
N ARG A 365 32.99 10.36 4.46
CA ARG A 365 32.94 9.32 3.42
C ARG A 365 33.12 7.91 3.99
N ARG A 366 34.00 7.72 4.98
CA ARG A 366 34.18 6.42 5.65
C ARG A 366 32.91 6.01 6.41
N LEU A 367 32.27 6.95 7.09
CA LEU A 367 31.01 6.71 7.81
C LEU A 367 29.86 6.36 6.85
N LEU A 368 29.71 7.12 5.76
CA LEU A 368 28.74 6.82 4.69
C LEU A 368 28.96 5.41 4.13
N ALA A 369 30.18 5.04 3.76
CA ALA A 369 30.48 3.73 3.22
C ALA A 369 30.19 2.58 4.20
N ALA A 370 30.34 2.82 5.51
CA ALA A 370 29.95 1.87 6.55
C ALA A 370 28.43 1.72 6.63
N LYS A 371 27.69 2.84 6.68
CA LYS A 371 26.21 2.84 6.74
C LYS A 371 25.56 2.34 5.46
N GLU A 372 26.18 2.53 4.28
CA GLU A 372 25.72 1.95 3.01
C GLU A 372 25.69 0.41 3.05
N ARG A 373 26.62 -0.23 3.79
CA ARG A 373 26.60 -1.69 3.97
C ARG A 373 25.44 -2.10 4.88
N GLU A 374 25.25 -1.39 5.99
CA GLU A 374 24.11 -1.61 6.91
C GLU A 374 22.77 -1.41 6.19
N ALA A 375 22.66 -0.41 5.32
CA ALA A 375 21.45 -0.15 4.54
C ALA A 375 21.11 -1.27 3.55
N ARG A 376 22.11 -1.98 3.01
CA ARG A 376 21.87 -3.16 2.15
C ARG A 376 21.30 -4.33 2.95
N GLU A 377 21.78 -4.53 4.18
CA GLU A 377 21.29 -5.56 5.08
C GLU A 377 19.85 -5.26 5.54
N ARG A 378 19.53 -3.98 5.76
CA ARG A 378 18.22 -3.53 6.25
C ARG A 378 17.26 -3.01 5.19
N HIS A 379 17.57 -3.21 3.90
CA HIS A 379 16.81 -2.60 2.79
C HIS A 379 15.32 -2.98 2.80
N GLN A 380 15.01 -4.22 3.21
CA GLN A 380 13.63 -4.71 3.29
C GLN A 380 12.87 -4.15 4.50
N GLU A 381 13.58 -3.84 5.58
CA GLU A 381 12.98 -3.39 6.84
C GLU A 381 12.75 -1.88 6.88
N VAL A 382 13.71 -1.11 6.36
CA VAL A 382 13.73 0.37 6.46
C VAL A 382 14.18 0.97 5.11
N PRO A 383 13.32 0.96 4.07
CA PRO A 383 13.70 1.44 2.73
C PRO A 383 14.11 2.92 2.71
N ALA A 384 13.50 3.75 3.58
CA ALA A 384 13.83 5.18 3.70
C ALA A 384 15.29 5.44 4.12
N PHE A 385 15.95 4.49 4.79
CA PHE A 385 17.34 4.61 5.20
C PHE A 385 18.28 4.69 3.98
N ALA A 386 18.05 3.87 2.96
CA ALA A 386 18.86 3.86 1.74
C ALA A 386 18.71 5.17 0.95
N THR A 387 17.49 5.71 0.85
CA THR A 387 17.22 6.99 0.19
C THR A 387 17.93 8.14 0.90
N GLY A 388 17.83 8.23 2.24
CA GLY A 388 18.50 9.28 3.00
C GLY A 388 20.03 9.22 2.89
N LEU A 389 20.63 8.03 2.81
CA LEU A 389 22.07 7.89 2.55
C LEU A 389 22.48 8.43 1.18
N GLN A 390 21.67 8.19 0.13
CA GLN A 390 21.95 8.72 -1.21
C GLN A 390 21.90 10.25 -1.23
N GLU A 391 20.96 10.86 -0.51
CA GLU A 391 20.87 12.32 -0.37
C GLU A 391 22.10 12.90 0.33
N LEU A 392 22.53 12.28 1.45
CA LEU A 392 23.76 12.69 2.16
C LEU A 392 25.02 12.49 1.32
N GLN A 393 25.08 11.42 0.52
CA GLN A 393 26.16 11.18 -0.42
C GLN A 393 26.23 12.25 -1.52
N ALA A 394 25.09 12.65 -2.08
CA ALA A 394 25.01 13.72 -3.07
C ALA A 394 25.47 15.07 -2.50
N ARG A 395 25.03 15.42 -1.28
CA ARG A 395 25.49 16.61 -0.55
C ARG A 395 27.01 16.61 -0.33
N LEU A 396 27.55 15.49 0.13
CA LEU A 396 29.00 15.34 0.32
C LEU A 396 29.77 15.49 -1.01
N GLN A 397 29.28 14.93 -2.11
CA GLN A 397 29.89 15.09 -3.43
C GLN A 397 29.87 16.55 -3.89
N GLN A 398 28.76 17.26 -3.70
CA GLN A 398 28.66 18.69 -4.02
C GLN A 398 29.64 19.53 -3.19
N ALA A 399 29.77 19.24 -1.89
CA ALA A 399 30.74 19.92 -1.03
C ALA A 399 32.19 19.65 -1.49
N GLN A 400 32.50 18.43 -1.92
CA GLN A 400 33.82 18.07 -2.45
C GLN A 400 34.13 18.78 -3.78
N GLN A 401 33.15 18.93 -4.68
CA GLN A 401 33.33 19.69 -5.93
C GLN A 401 33.70 21.15 -5.62
N LYS A 402 32.96 21.81 -4.74
CA LYS A 402 33.27 23.18 -4.30
C LYS A 402 34.68 23.29 -3.69
N LEU A 403 35.09 22.30 -2.90
CA LEU A 403 36.44 22.24 -2.33
C LEU A 403 37.53 22.13 -3.40
N THR A 404 37.31 21.30 -4.44
CA THR A 404 38.26 21.18 -5.55
C THR A 404 38.40 22.47 -6.36
N GLU A 405 37.30 23.20 -6.55
CA GLU A 405 37.34 24.53 -7.18
C GLU A 405 38.12 25.53 -6.33
N GLN A 406 37.93 25.51 -4.99
CA GLN A 406 38.71 26.38 -4.11
C GLN A 406 40.19 26.05 -4.23
N ARG A 407 40.58 24.78 -4.11
CA ARG A 407 41.99 24.38 -4.26
C ARG A 407 42.61 24.88 -5.56
N ALA A 408 41.89 24.85 -6.68
CA ALA A 408 42.36 25.42 -7.94
C ALA A 408 42.63 26.94 -7.83
N ARG A 409 41.77 27.69 -7.13
CA ARG A 409 41.96 29.13 -6.84
C ARG A 409 43.17 29.38 -5.93
N ALA A 410 43.46 28.54 -4.94
CA ALA A 410 44.70 28.67 -4.14
C ALA A 410 45.93 28.55 -5.02
N LEU A 411 45.97 27.52 -5.88
CA LEU A 411 47.11 27.30 -6.77
C LEU A 411 47.28 28.44 -7.78
N GLN A 412 46.18 29.05 -8.22
CA GLN A 412 46.23 30.27 -9.04
C GLN A 412 46.76 31.46 -8.22
N GLY A 413 46.27 31.66 -7.00
CA GLY A 413 46.76 32.68 -6.08
C GLY A 413 48.25 32.54 -5.77
N GLU A 414 48.75 31.31 -5.61
CA GLU A 414 50.17 31.01 -5.42
C GLU A 414 51.01 31.47 -6.61
N ARG A 415 50.55 31.17 -7.84
CA ARG A 415 51.24 31.59 -9.06
C ARG A 415 51.27 33.12 -9.18
N LEU A 416 50.16 33.78 -8.86
CA LEU A 416 50.06 35.25 -8.86
C LEU A 416 51.01 35.87 -7.83
N TRP A 417 51.01 35.36 -6.60
CA TRP A 417 51.92 35.82 -5.54
C TRP A 417 53.39 35.66 -5.94
N GLN A 418 53.78 34.49 -6.47
CA GLN A 418 55.16 34.25 -6.90
C GLN A 418 55.55 35.14 -8.09
N ALA A 419 54.63 35.44 -8.99
CA ALA A 419 54.89 36.36 -10.10
C ALA A 419 55.07 37.80 -9.63
N GLN A 420 54.22 38.28 -8.70
CA GLN A 420 54.37 39.60 -8.08
C GLN A 420 55.70 39.74 -7.34
N LEU A 421 56.09 38.73 -6.57
CA LEU A 421 57.37 38.74 -5.85
C LEU A 421 58.58 38.86 -6.81
N VAL A 422 58.54 38.17 -7.94
CA VAL A 422 59.60 38.29 -8.96
C VAL A 422 59.56 39.65 -9.64
N LEU A 423 58.36 40.18 -9.94
CA LEU A 423 58.21 41.50 -10.52
C LEU A 423 58.76 42.60 -9.59
N GLU A 424 58.48 42.54 -8.29
CA GLU A 424 59.05 43.46 -7.30
C GLU A 424 60.58 43.40 -7.30
N GLN A 425 61.16 42.20 -7.25
CA GLN A 425 62.61 42.02 -7.31
C GLN A 425 63.22 42.57 -8.62
N VAL A 426 62.53 42.38 -9.74
CA VAL A 426 62.95 42.89 -11.05
C VAL A 426 62.90 44.42 -11.07
N VAL A 427 61.83 45.02 -10.54
CA VAL A 427 61.67 46.48 -10.44
C VAL A 427 62.73 47.08 -9.53
N GLU A 428 63.09 46.42 -8.42
CA GLU A 428 64.17 46.82 -7.52
C GLU A 428 65.57 46.65 -8.13
N ARG A 429 65.78 45.62 -8.96
CA ARG A 429 67.06 45.35 -9.65
C ARG A 429 67.32 46.23 -10.86
N MET A 430 66.30 46.80 -11.48
CA MET A 430 66.50 47.60 -12.69
C MET A 430 67.27 48.93 -12.44
N PRO A 431 66.99 49.73 -11.39
CA PRO A 431 67.74 50.96 -11.10
C PRO A 431 69.26 50.79 -10.93
N PRO A 432 69.79 49.80 -10.17
CA PRO A 432 71.24 49.62 -10.08
C PRO A 432 71.84 49.21 -11.44
N VAL A 433 71.14 48.40 -12.24
CA VAL A 433 71.60 48.05 -13.60
C VAL A 433 71.64 49.30 -14.49
N GLU A 434 70.64 50.18 -14.41
CA GLU A 434 70.66 51.47 -15.13
C GLU A 434 71.82 52.37 -14.68
N ALA A 435 72.11 52.41 -13.39
CA ALA A 435 73.23 53.17 -12.85
C ALA A 435 74.58 52.57 -13.27
N GLU A 436 74.71 51.24 -13.35
CA GLU A 436 75.89 50.57 -13.90
C GLU A 436 76.05 50.87 -15.39
N VAL A 437 74.98 50.87 -16.18
CA VAL A 437 75.02 51.31 -17.60
C VAL A 437 75.51 52.75 -17.70
N GLU A 438 74.98 53.66 -16.87
CA GLU A 438 75.44 55.06 -16.80
C GLU A 438 76.92 55.18 -16.42
N GLN A 439 77.38 54.41 -15.45
CA GLN A 439 78.78 54.40 -15.04
C GLN A 439 79.69 53.89 -16.16
N VAL A 440 79.30 52.81 -16.83
CA VAL A 440 80.04 52.27 -17.98
C VAL A 440 80.05 53.26 -19.14
N GLU A 441 78.95 53.99 -19.39
CA GLU A 441 78.94 55.08 -20.37
C GLU A 441 79.93 56.18 -20.02
N LEU A 442 79.97 56.62 -18.76
CA LEU A 442 80.92 57.64 -18.31
C LEU A 442 82.37 57.17 -18.45
N GLN A 443 82.66 55.90 -18.14
CA GLN A 443 83.99 55.30 -18.32
C GLN A 443 84.37 55.15 -19.81
N CYS A 444 83.39 54.90 -20.68
CA CYS A 444 83.58 54.70 -22.12
C CYS A 444 83.59 56.01 -22.92
N THR A 445 83.24 57.14 -22.31
CA THR A 445 83.20 58.47 -22.95
C THR A 445 84.60 59.09 -22.92
N PRO A 446 85.23 59.36 -24.08
CA PRO A 446 86.58 59.91 -24.12
C PRO A 446 86.60 61.34 -23.52
N LEU A 447 87.34 61.52 -22.43
CA LEU A 447 87.49 62.79 -21.72
C LEU A 447 88.46 63.75 -22.45
N GLY A 448 88.22 64.07 -23.72
CA GLY A 448 88.79 65.23 -24.44
C GLY A 448 90.32 65.42 -24.53
N ASP A 449 91.13 64.71 -23.76
CA ASP A 449 92.58 64.75 -23.75
C ASP A 449 93.10 63.65 -24.68
N GLU A 450 93.93 64.01 -25.64
CA GLU A 450 94.40 63.19 -26.77
C GLU A 450 95.25 61.94 -26.39
N CYS A 451 95.20 61.50 -25.13
CA CYS A 451 95.78 60.24 -24.70
C CYS A 451 94.90 59.09 -25.17
N SER A 452 95.39 58.36 -26.17
CA SER A 452 94.86 57.05 -26.55
C SER A 452 94.66 56.21 -25.28
N PRO A 453 93.47 55.63 -25.06
CA PRO A 453 93.18 54.93 -23.82
C PRO A 453 94.14 53.75 -23.62
N THR A 454 94.58 53.52 -22.39
CA THR A 454 95.50 52.43 -22.08
C THR A 454 94.81 51.09 -22.25
N GLN A 455 95.60 50.05 -22.54
CA GLN A 455 95.09 48.68 -22.67
C GLN A 455 94.36 48.21 -21.40
N GLU A 456 94.81 48.66 -20.23
CA GLU A 456 94.15 48.40 -18.94
C GLU A 456 92.74 49.02 -18.90
N GLN A 457 92.59 50.29 -19.29
CA GLN A 457 91.29 50.98 -19.36
C GLN A 457 90.32 50.30 -20.34
N ARG A 458 90.82 49.80 -21.47
CA ARG A 458 90.02 49.01 -22.43
C ARG A 458 89.53 47.71 -21.81
N SER A 459 90.43 46.96 -21.16
CA SER A 459 90.07 45.69 -20.53
C SER A 459 89.08 45.87 -19.37
N GLU A 460 89.21 46.96 -18.61
CA GLU A 460 88.29 47.31 -17.52
C GLU A 460 86.91 47.68 -18.06
N ALA A 461 86.84 48.49 -19.12
CA ALA A 461 85.59 48.84 -19.78
C ALA A 461 84.89 47.62 -20.40
N GLU A 462 85.63 46.70 -21.04
CA GLU A 462 85.08 45.45 -21.57
C GLU A 462 84.55 44.53 -20.47
N ALA A 463 85.27 44.40 -19.36
CA ALA A 463 84.82 43.63 -18.20
C ALA A 463 83.55 44.23 -17.59
N ALA A 464 83.49 45.56 -17.47
CA ALA A 464 82.32 46.27 -16.96
C ALA A 464 81.11 46.12 -17.90
N LEU A 465 81.30 46.26 -19.23
CA LEU A 465 80.26 45.98 -20.23
C LEU A 465 79.74 44.55 -20.12
N SER A 466 80.63 43.56 -20.02
CA SER A 466 80.24 42.15 -19.88
C SER A 466 79.47 41.89 -18.58
N ALA A 467 79.82 42.58 -17.48
CA ALA A 467 79.12 42.47 -16.21
C ALA A 467 77.69 43.02 -16.32
N VAL A 468 77.53 44.22 -16.90
CA VAL A 468 76.21 44.84 -17.10
C VAL A 468 75.34 44.03 -18.06
N GLU A 469 75.91 43.47 -19.12
CA GLU A 469 75.18 42.58 -20.02
C GLU A 469 74.66 41.33 -19.32
N GLN A 470 75.45 40.75 -18.41
CA GLN A 470 75.03 39.62 -17.62
C GLN A 470 73.89 40.02 -16.66
N SER A 471 74.03 41.16 -15.97
CA SER A 471 72.97 41.70 -15.11
C SER A 471 71.66 41.93 -15.88
N LEU A 472 71.72 42.46 -17.11
CA LEU A 472 70.54 42.63 -17.97
C LEU A 472 69.91 41.30 -18.38
N ARG A 473 70.73 40.28 -18.72
CA ARG A 473 70.21 38.94 -19.05
C ARG A 473 69.49 38.32 -17.85
N ASP A 474 70.04 38.44 -16.65
CA ASP A 474 69.42 37.92 -15.43
C ASP A 474 68.05 38.59 -15.16
N VAL A 475 67.94 39.92 -15.41
CA VAL A 475 66.66 40.65 -15.31
C VAL A 475 65.68 40.18 -16.38
N GLU A 476 66.11 39.97 -17.62
CA GLU A 476 65.26 39.44 -18.70
C GLU A 476 64.72 38.04 -18.41
N GLU A 477 65.56 37.14 -17.91
CA GLU A 477 65.13 35.80 -17.52
C GLU A 477 64.06 35.88 -16.42
N ALA A 478 64.24 36.75 -15.42
CA ALA A 478 63.25 36.98 -14.37
C ALA A 478 61.93 37.58 -14.91
N VAL A 479 61.99 38.54 -15.84
CA VAL A 479 60.81 39.09 -16.54
C VAL A 479 60.08 37.98 -17.32
N SER A 480 60.81 37.14 -18.05
CA SER A 480 60.25 36.03 -18.82
C SER A 480 59.53 35.02 -17.91
N PHE A 481 60.11 34.72 -16.74
CA PHE A 481 59.53 33.85 -15.73
C PHE A 481 58.26 34.43 -15.13
N ALA A 482 58.27 35.72 -14.77
CA ALA A 482 57.10 36.43 -14.26
C ALA A 482 55.97 36.43 -15.32
N ARG A 483 56.28 36.71 -16.59
CA ARG A 483 55.33 36.68 -17.71
C ARG A 483 54.72 35.29 -17.94
N ALA A 484 55.51 34.22 -17.86
CA ALA A 484 54.99 32.86 -18.02
C ALA A 484 53.95 32.51 -16.94
N ARG A 485 54.07 33.10 -15.74
CA ARG A 485 53.16 32.87 -14.63
C ARG A 485 51.94 33.80 -14.63
N THR A 486 52.09 35.04 -15.10
CA THR A 486 50.96 35.97 -15.25
C THR A 486 50.11 35.66 -16.48
N SER A 487 50.69 35.21 -17.59
CA SER A 487 49.93 34.89 -18.82
C SER A 487 48.89 33.78 -18.65
N ALA A 488 49.04 32.92 -17.64
CA ALA A 488 48.04 31.91 -17.29
C ALA A 488 46.86 32.49 -16.48
N ALA A 489 47.01 33.68 -15.91
CA ALA A 489 45.98 34.40 -15.17
C ALA A 489 45.55 35.63 -15.98
N ALA A 490 44.53 35.46 -16.82
CA ALA A 490 44.06 36.41 -17.84
C ALA A 490 43.59 37.80 -17.33
N ALA A 491 43.92 38.20 -16.11
CA ALA A 491 43.29 39.33 -15.41
C ALA A 491 44.27 40.26 -14.67
N ASN A 492 45.59 40.15 -14.86
CA ASN A 492 46.53 41.09 -14.23
C ASN A 492 47.17 42.07 -15.24
N ALA A 493 46.34 43.00 -15.75
CA ALA A 493 46.76 44.02 -16.70
C ALA A 493 47.84 44.95 -16.15
N GLU A 494 47.84 45.22 -14.84
CA GLU A 494 48.84 46.07 -14.20
C GLU A 494 50.20 45.39 -14.11
N ALA A 495 50.25 44.11 -13.72
CA ALA A 495 51.49 43.34 -13.76
C ALA A 495 52.03 43.23 -15.20
N GLU A 496 51.16 43.05 -16.18
CA GLU A 496 51.55 43.06 -17.59
C GLU A 496 52.12 44.42 -18.02
N GLN A 497 51.50 45.53 -17.61
CA GLN A 497 52.00 46.87 -17.86
C GLN A 497 53.36 47.12 -17.18
N ALA A 498 53.54 46.69 -15.94
CA ALA A 498 54.81 46.79 -15.22
C ALA A 498 55.91 45.97 -15.90
N LEU A 499 55.60 44.74 -16.35
CA LEU A 499 56.53 43.92 -17.14
C LEU A 499 56.90 44.62 -18.45
N LEU A 500 55.94 45.20 -19.17
CA LEU A 500 56.20 45.98 -20.39
C LEU A 500 57.09 47.20 -20.11
N GLN A 501 56.88 47.91 -19.00
CA GLN A 501 57.73 49.03 -18.61
C GLN A 501 59.17 48.60 -18.34
N VAL A 502 59.36 47.49 -17.64
CA VAL A 502 60.70 46.93 -17.40
C VAL A 502 61.33 46.50 -18.73
N GLU A 503 60.60 45.85 -19.63
CA GLU A 503 61.11 45.47 -20.96
C GLU A 503 61.58 46.67 -21.77
N VAL A 504 60.83 47.77 -21.74
CA VAL A 504 61.26 49.03 -22.38
C VAL A 504 62.54 49.55 -21.75
N ARG A 505 62.67 49.51 -20.42
CA ARG A 505 63.91 49.93 -19.72
C ARG A 505 65.10 49.05 -20.10
N ILE A 506 64.91 47.73 -20.14
CA ILE A 506 65.91 46.76 -20.61
C ILE A 506 66.34 47.07 -22.06
N GLN A 507 65.38 47.30 -22.96
CA GLN A 507 65.67 47.66 -24.35
C GLN A 507 66.47 48.97 -24.46
N ASN A 508 66.14 49.97 -23.65
CA ASN A 508 66.88 51.23 -23.59
C ASN A 508 68.33 51.01 -23.13
N CYS A 509 68.56 50.24 -22.06
CA CYS A 509 69.90 49.87 -21.60
C CYS A 509 70.68 49.11 -22.67
N ARG A 510 70.04 48.17 -23.39
CA ARG A 510 70.68 47.46 -24.50
C ARG A 510 71.09 48.37 -25.65
N GLY A 511 70.22 49.32 -26.03
CA GLY A 511 70.52 50.31 -27.06
C GLY A 511 71.76 51.13 -26.69
N ARG A 512 71.80 51.62 -25.44
CA ARG A 512 72.94 52.36 -24.88
C ARG A 512 74.25 51.56 -24.92
N LEU A 513 74.24 50.31 -24.46
CA LEU A 513 75.41 49.43 -24.50
C LEU A 513 75.86 49.11 -25.93
N PHE A 514 74.91 48.97 -26.87
CA PHE A 514 75.22 48.76 -28.28
C PHE A 514 75.90 50.00 -28.89
N ASP A 515 75.38 51.19 -28.61
CA ASP A 515 75.98 52.46 -29.06
C ASP A 515 77.38 52.65 -28.50
N LEU A 516 77.61 52.31 -27.22
CA LEU A 516 78.95 52.31 -26.62
C LEU A 516 79.91 51.37 -27.34
N ARG A 517 79.50 50.15 -27.66
CA ARG A 517 80.35 49.18 -28.38
C ARG A 517 80.71 49.65 -29.78
N CYS A 518 79.75 50.24 -30.49
CA CYS A 518 79.96 50.67 -31.87
C CYS A 518 80.74 51.98 -31.98
N ASN A 519 80.54 52.92 -31.04
CA ASN A 519 81.06 54.29 -31.16
C ASN A 519 82.21 54.60 -30.20
N SER A 520 82.50 53.77 -29.19
CA SER A 520 83.59 54.04 -28.25
C SER A 520 84.95 53.57 -28.80
N PRO A 521 85.97 54.46 -28.84
CA PRO A 521 87.35 54.13 -29.23
C PRO A 521 88.06 53.22 -28.19
N LEU A 522 87.42 52.96 -27.06
CA LEU A 522 87.89 52.04 -26.02
C LEU A 522 87.58 50.57 -26.34
N VAL A 523 86.50 50.30 -27.07
CA VAL A 523 85.94 48.94 -27.26
C VAL A 523 86.05 48.47 -28.70
N SER A 524 86.28 49.40 -29.63
CA SER A 524 86.57 49.06 -31.02
C SER A 524 87.95 48.41 -31.11
N ASN A 525 87.96 47.07 -31.15
CA ASN A 525 89.08 46.30 -31.65
C ASN A 525 89.23 46.63 -33.14
N GLU A 526 89.87 47.75 -33.45
CA GLU A 526 90.66 47.89 -34.67
C GLU A 526 91.84 46.92 -34.58
N GLU A 527 91.56 45.61 -34.54
CA GLU A 527 92.48 44.67 -35.17
C GLU A 527 92.42 45.04 -36.65
N GLU A 528 93.42 45.81 -37.09
CA GLU A 528 93.67 46.04 -38.51
C GLU A 528 93.45 44.70 -39.23
N PRO A 529 92.52 44.62 -40.20
CA PRO A 529 92.26 43.37 -40.89
C PRO A 529 93.61 42.86 -41.42
N PRO A 530 94.04 41.62 -41.08
CA PRO A 530 95.32 41.11 -41.52
C PRO A 530 95.35 41.22 -43.03
N SER A 531 96.17 42.18 -43.49
CA SER A 531 96.22 42.66 -44.85
C SER A 531 96.00 41.51 -45.85
N ALA A 532 94.95 41.67 -46.64
CA ALA A 532 94.66 40.84 -47.79
C ALA A 532 95.90 40.80 -48.70
N LYS A 533 96.75 39.79 -48.50
CA LYS A 533 97.74 39.36 -49.48
C LYS A 533 96.97 38.82 -50.68
N ARG A 534 96.76 39.72 -51.64
CA ARG A 534 96.43 39.43 -53.04
C ARG A 534 97.18 38.18 -53.52
N ARG A 535 96.48 37.06 -53.71
CA ARG A 535 96.86 36.07 -54.73
C ARG A 535 96.28 36.56 -56.06
N ARG A 536 97.18 37.04 -56.93
CA ARG A 536 96.94 37.07 -58.37
C ARG A 536 96.83 35.63 -58.89
N LEU A 537 95.79 35.34 -59.65
CA LEU A 537 95.91 35.32 -61.11
C LEU A 537 94.86 36.28 -61.67
#